data_AF-A0AAN8GEF4-F1
#
_entry.id   AF-A0AAN8GEF4-F1
#
_cell.length_a   1.000
_cell.length_b   1.000
_cell.length_c   1.000
_cell.angle_alpha   90.00
_cell.angle_beta   90.00
_cell.angle_gamma   90.00
#
_symmetry.space_group_name_H-M   'P 1'
#
loop_
_entity.id
_entity.type
_entity.pdbx_description
1 polymer ?
#
loop_
_entity_poly.entity_id
_entity_poly.type
_entity_poly.pdbx_seq_one_letter_code
_entity_poly.pdbx_strand_id
1 'polypeptide(L)'
;KGNFEFGISRVIKAMEPQERRLGTDTWYYAKRCLLATIEAMSKHLVVIRDSVVHECLKFLGRCEVHGRGIPTIVDGPLSDGQVDPIKNTVTYEARLLKSLLLQVLDC
;
A
#
# COMPACT_ATOMS: atom_id res chain seq x y z
N LYS A 1 -21.64 -0.43 7.03
CA LYS A 1 -21.33 -0.73 5.60
C LYS A 1 -20.25 0.26 5.14
N GLY A 2 -18.99 -0.15 5.15
CA GLY A 2 -17.85 0.70 4.82
C GLY A 2 -17.66 0.78 3.30
N ASN A 3 -17.53 1.99 2.76
CA ASN A 3 -17.25 2.20 1.33
C ASN A 3 -15.75 2.04 1.05
N PHE A 4 -15.22 0.81 1.17
CA PHE A 4 -13.80 0.50 0.96
C PHE A 4 -13.32 0.96 -0.42
N GLU A 5 -14.11 0.70 -1.46
CA GLU A 5 -13.81 1.12 -2.84
C GLU A 5 -13.63 2.63 -2.97
N PHE A 6 -14.51 3.41 -2.33
CA PHE A 6 -14.44 4.87 -2.35
C PHE A 6 -13.20 5.36 -1.59
N GLY A 7 -12.92 4.79 -0.42
CA GLY A 7 -11.74 5.12 0.38
C GLY A 7 -10.44 4.87 -0.39
N ILE A 8 -10.29 3.70 -0.97
CA ILE A 8 -9.12 3.32 -1.77
C ILE A 8 -8.94 4.24 -2.98
N SER A 9 -10.01 4.47 -3.74
CA SER A 9 -9.97 5.34 -4.91
C SER A 9 -9.49 6.75 -4.54
N ARG A 10 -9.89 7.26 -3.36
CA ARG A 10 -9.44 8.56 -2.85
C ARG A 10 -7.97 8.55 -2.44
N VAL A 11 -7.50 7.49 -1.78
CA VAL A 11 -6.08 7.32 -1.41
C VAL A 11 -5.20 7.31 -2.66
N ILE A 12 -5.56 6.49 -3.66
CA ILE A 12 -4.81 6.38 -4.92
C ILE A 12 -4.72 7.74 -5.62
N LYS A 13 -5.87 8.43 -5.77
CA LYS A 13 -5.93 9.76 -6.41
C LYS A 13 -5.16 10.83 -5.63
N ALA A 14 -5.18 10.80 -4.30
CA ALA A 14 -4.47 11.77 -3.48
C ALA A 14 -2.95 11.72 -3.67
N MET A 15 -2.43 10.55 -4.07
CA MET A 15 -1.01 10.30 -4.30
C MET A 15 -0.58 10.47 -5.77
N GLU A 16 -1.44 10.97 -6.65
CA GLU A 16 -1.06 11.28 -8.03
C GLU A 16 -0.48 12.71 -8.16
N PRO A 17 0.64 12.90 -8.89
CA PRO A 17 1.50 11.87 -9.48
C PRO A 17 2.44 11.23 -8.43
N GLN A 18 2.61 9.91 -8.49
CA GLN A 18 3.35 9.13 -7.49
C GLN A 18 4.83 9.55 -7.38
N GLU A 19 5.44 9.95 -8.49
CA GLU A 19 6.80 10.50 -8.54
C GLU A 19 7.05 11.71 -7.61
N ARG A 20 6.00 12.48 -7.27
CA ARG A 20 6.12 13.71 -6.45
C ARG A 20 5.49 13.58 -5.08
N ARG A 21 4.44 12.75 -4.96
CA ARG A 21 3.62 12.66 -3.73
C ARG A 21 3.94 11.44 -2.87
N LEU A 22 4.71 10.49 -3.39
CA LEU A 22 5.17 9.34 -2.62
C LEU A 22 6.29 9.77 -1.67
N GLY A 23 6.05 9.56 -0.38
CA GLY A 23 7.00 9.81 0.70
C GLY A 23 6.66 8.90 1.87
N THR A 24 7.49 8.92 2.92
CA THR A 24 7.33 8.02 4.07
C THR A 24 5.97 8.16 4.74
N ASP A 25 5.53 9.39 5.02
CA ASP A 25 4.25 9.65 5.70
C ASP A 25 3.05 9.32 4.80
N THR A 26 3.08 9.72 3.53
CA THR A 26 1.97 9.44 2.60
C THR A 26 1.83 7.93 2.38
N TRP A 27 2.95 7.21 2.26
CA TRP A 27 2.97 5.75 2.19
C TRP A 27 2.46 5.10 3.47
N TYR A 28 2.84 5.62 4.65
CA TYR A 28 2.40 5.12 5.95
C TYR A 28 0.87 5.08 6.09
N TYR A 29 0.17 6.10 5.60
CA TYR A 29 -1.30 6.09 5.59
C TYR A 29 -1.87 5.22 4.48
N ALA A 30 -1.29 5.26 3.28
CA ALA A 30 -1.78 4.49 2.14
C ALA A 30 -1.69 2.97 2.36
N LYS A 31 -0.55 2.49 2.88
CA LYS A 31 -0.30 1.06 3.11
C LYS A 31 -1.30 0.45 4.07
N ARG A 32 -1.74 1.20 5.09
CA ARG A 32 -2.75 0.74 6.06
C ARG A 32 -4.13 0.62 5.46
N CYS A 33 -4.53 1.58 4.62
CA CYS A 33 -5.82 1.53 3.95
C CYS A 33 -5.90 0.30 3.02
N LEU A 34 -4.82 0.03 2.27
CA LEU A 34 -4.72 -1.15 1.42
C LEU A 34 -4.72 -2.44 2.24
N LEU A 35 -3.90 -2.52 3.30
CA LEU A 35 -3.84 -3.71 4.15
C LEU A 35 -5.18 -4.03 4.82
N ALA A 36 -5.88 -3.03 5.34
CA ALA A 36 -7.21 -3.21 5.92
C ALA A 36 -8.24 -3.72 4.90
N THR A 37 -8.10 -3.31 3.63
CA THR A 37 -8.95 -3.83 2.55
C THR A 37 -8.62 -5.28 2.24
N ILE A 38 -7.33 -5.61 2.08
CA ILE A 38 -6.87 -6.99 1.83
C ILE A 38 -7.31 -7.91 2.97
N GLU A 39 -7.21 -7.47 4.22
CA GLU A 39 -7.71 -8.21 5.38
C GLU A 39 -9.22 -8.46 5.29
N ALA A 40 -10.02 -7.44 4.98
CA ALA A 40 -11.46 -7.58 4.83
C ALA A 40 -11.85 -8.53 3.68
N MET A 41 -11.11 -8.49 2.56
CA MET A 41 -11.28 -9.41 1.43
C MET A 41 -10.92 -10.85 1.83
N SER A 42 -9.79 -11.05 2.53
CA SER A 42 -9.33 -12.38 2.98
C SER A 42 -10.30 -13.06 3.96
N LYS A 43 -11.09 -12.28 4.69
CA LYS A 43 -12.14 -12.76 5.61
C LYS A 43 -13.51 -12.87 4.93
N HIS A 44 -13.59 -12.65 3.62
CA HIS A 44 -14.84 -12.57 2.84
C HIS A 44 -15.88 -11.58 3.39
N LEU A 45 -15.43 -10.55 4.12
CA LEU A 45 -16.32 -9.52 4.69
C LEU A 45 -16.70 -8.47 3.63
N VAL A 46 -15.89 -8.34 2.58
CA VAL A 46 -16.06 -7.36 1.50
C VAL A 46 -15.69 -8.00 0.18
N VAL A 47 -16.49 -7.73 -0.84
CA VAL A 47 -16.17 -8.01 -2.25
C VAL A 47 -15.90 -6.66 -2.93
N ILE A 48 -14.75 -6.56 -3.60
CA ILE A 48 -14.30 -5.35 -4.30
C ILE A 48 -14.39 -5.62 -5.81
N ARG A 49 -14.82 -4.64 -6.59
CA ARG A 49 -14.85 -4.72 -8.06
C ARG A 49 -13.44 -4.88 -8.64
N ASP A 50 -13.32 -5.70 -9.66
CA ASP A 50 -12.07 -5.94 -10.41
C ASP A 50 -11.41 -4.65 -10.88
N SER A 51 -12.20 -3.64 -11.26
CA SER A 51 -11.68 -2.34 -11.67
C SER A 51 -10.87 -1.65 -10.57
N VAL A 52 -11.35 -1.72 -9.32
CA VAL A 52 -10.68 -1.13 -8.15
C VAL A 52 -9.45 -1.96 -7.78
N VAL A 53 -9.55 -3.28 -7.87
CA VAL A 53 -8.41 -4.19 -7.68
C VAL A 53 -7.30 -3.87 -8.68
N HIS A 54 -7.63 -3.68 -9.95
CA HIS A 54 -6.68 -3.33 -10.98
C HIS A 54 -6.04 -1.95 -10.74
N GLU A 55 -6.82 -0.97 -10.27
CA GLU A 55 -6.28 0.33 -9.82
C GLU A 55 -5.28 0.17 -8.66
N CYS A 56 -5.58 -0.67 -7.67
CA CYS A 56 -4.65 -0.99 -6.58
C CYS A 56 -3.35 -1.61 -7.09
N LEU A 57 -3.43 -2.60 -7.98
CA LEU A 57 -2.25 -3.26 -8.56
C LEU A 57 -1.39 -2.26 -9.35
N LYS A 58 -2.02 -1.39 -10.14
CA LYS A 58 -1.34 -0.32 -10.89
C LYS A 58 -0.69 0.70 -9.96
N PHE A 59 -1.39 1.12 -8.92
CA PHE A 59 -0.88 2.02 -7.89
C PHE A 59 0.36 1.42 -7.20
N LEU A 60 0.26 0.17 -6.71
CA LEU A 60 1.36 -0.54 -6.07
C LEU A 60 2.56 -0.71 -7.01
N GLY A 61 2.33 -1.00 -8.29
CA GLY A 61 3.40 -1.05 -9.30
C GLY A 61 4.13 0.29 -9.50
N ARG A 62 3.41 1.42 -9.45
CA ARG A 62 4.05 2.75 -9.48
C ARG A 62 4.85 3.03 -8.21
N CYS A 63 4.31 2.67 -7.04
CA CYS A 63 5.02 2.81 -5.77
C CYS A 63 6.28 1.94 -5.71
N GLU A 64 6.26 0.75 -6.33
CA GLU A 64 7.43 -0.11 -6.49
C GLU A 64 8.53 0.57 -7.32
N VAL A 65 8.18 1.21 -8.44
CA VAL A 65 9.16 1.87 -9.32
C VAL A 65 9.76 3.12 -8.65
N HIS A 66 8.92 3.96 -8.03
CA HIS A 66 9.36 5.25 -7.48
C HIS A 66 9.82 5.17 -6.02
N GLY A 67 9.57 4.06 -5.33
CA GLY A 67 9.81 3.91 -3.89
C GLY A 67 11.19 3.39 -3.49
N ARG A 68 12.16 3.30 -4.41
CA ARG A 68 13.46 2.65 -4.13
C ARG A 68 14.30 3.42 -3.10
N GLY A 69 14.25 4.74 -3.15
CA GLY A 69 14.98 5.63 -2.24
C GLY A 69 14.15 6.12 -1.05
N ILE A 70 12.94 5.59 -0.84
CA ILE A 70 12.02 6.10 0.18
C ILE A 70 11.94 5.09 1.32
N PRO A 71 12.41 5.45 2.54
CA PRO A 71 12.29 4.59 3.70
C PRO A 71 10.83 4.53 4.20
N THR A 72 10.43 3.42 4.82
CA THR A 72 9.07 3.23 5.36
C THR A 72 8.96 3.53 6.85
N ILE A 73 10.10 3.76 7.51
CA ILE A 73 10.24 4.12 8.91
C ILE A 73 11.04 5.43 8.96
N VAL A 74 10.53 6.42 9.70
CA VAL A 74 11.31 7.60 10.08
C VAL A 74 11.90 7.29 11.46
N ASP A 75 13.22 7.26 11.57
CA ASP A 75 13.89 7.09 12.86
C ASP A 75 13.51 8.25 13.79
N GLY A 76 12.73 7.94 14.82
CA GLY A 76 12.52 8.82 15.95
C GLY A 76 13.57 8.53 17.04
N PRO A 77 13.78 9.44 18.01
CA PRO A 77 14.69 9.20 19.13
C PRO A 77 14.32 7.99 20.02
N LEU A 78 13.18 7.33 19.75
CA LEU A 78 12.66 6.15 20.42
C LEU A 78 12.61 4.91 19.51
N SER A 79 13.07 4.99 18.26
CA SER A 79 13.06 3.86 17.32
C SER A 79 14.17 2.88 17.70
N ASP A 80 13.78 1.75 18.30
CA ASP A 80 14.68 0.72 18.83
C ASP A 80 15.32 -0.10 17.68
N GLY A 81 16.26 0.52 16.96
CA GLY A 81 17.38 -0.09 16.24
C GLY A 81 17.13 -1.17 15.15
N GLN A 82 15.89 -1.55 14.84
CA GLN A 82 15.61 -2.62 13.86
C GLN A 82 15.23 -2.07 12.50
N VAL A 83 16.05 -1.18 11.94
CA VAL A 83 15.88 -0.73 10.57
C VAL A 83 16.74 -1.58 9.63
N ASP A 84 16.17 -2.65 9.07
CA ASP A 84 16.76 -3.34 7.92
C ASP A 84 16.56 -2.46 6.66
N PRO A 85 17.61 -1.82 6.11
CA PRO A 85 17.48 -0.90 4.98
C PRO A 85 16.99 -1.58 3.70
N ILE A 86 17.04 -2.91 3.61
CA ILE A 86 16.56 -3.66 2.45
C ILE A 86 15.04 -3.90 2.54
N LYS A 87 14.52 -4.14 3.74
CA LYS A 87 13.10 -4.41 3.98
C LYS A 87 12.27 -3.16 4.26
N ASN A 88 12.90 -2.08 4.73
CA ASN A 88 12.21 -0.84 5.11
C ASN A 88 12.15 0.18 3.97
N THR A 89 11.85 -0.27 2.76
CA THR A 89 11.65 0.61 1.59
C THR A 89 10.23 0.50 1.09
N VAL A 90 9.72 1.62 0.55
CA VAL A 90 8.37 1.65 -0.06
C VAL A 90 8.27 0.63 -1.18
N THR A 91 9.37 0.41 -1.92
CA THR A 91 9.46 -0.65 -2.94
C THR A 91 9.16 -2.03 -2.37
N TYR A 92 9.81 -2.39 -1.26
CA TYR A 92 9.65 -3.71 -0.65
C TYR A 92 8.22 -3.91 -0.16
N GLU A 93 7.67 -2.95 0.59
CA GLU A 93 6.31 -3.03 1.11
C GLU A 93 5.26 -3.03 -0.02
N ALA A 94 5.47 -2.28 -1.10
CA ALA A 94 4.56 -2.27 -2.25
C ALA A 94 4.48 -3.64 -2.94
N ARG A 95 5.62 -4.32 -3.13
CA ARG A 95 5.65 -5.70 -3.65
C ARG A 95 4.96 -6.68 -2.72
N LEU A 96 5.16 -6.55 -1.41
CA LEU A 96 4.50 -7.41 -0.43
C LEU A 96 2.99 -7.26 -0.48
N LEU A 97 2.48 -6.02 -0.45
CA LEU A 97 1.03 -5.75 -0.57
C LEU A 97 0.46 -6.26 -1.90
N LYS A 98 1.21 -6.14 -3.00
CA LYS A 98 0.80 -6.65 -4.31
C LYS A 98 0.67 -8.17 -4.31
N SER A 99 1.64 -8.87 -3.71
CA SER A 99 1.61 -10.33 -3.54
C SER A 99 0.40 -10.77 -2.70
N LEU A 100 0.16 -10.12 -1.57
CA LEU A 100 -0.99 -10.42 -0.70
C LEU A 100 -2.32 -10.19 -1.41
N LEU A 101 -2.46 -9.10 -2.17
CA LEU A 101 -3.67 -8.82 -2.93
C LEU A 101 -3.92 -9.91 -3.99
N LEU A 102 -2.90 -10.35 -4.70
CA LEU A 102 -3.04 -11.43 -5.70
C LEU A 102 -3.43 -12.76 -5.04
N GLN A 103 -2.81 -13.12 -3.91
CA GLN A 103 -3.16 -14.34 -3.18
C GLN A 103 -4.64 -14.36 -2.75
N VAL A 104 -5.19 -13.22 -2.33
CA VAL A 104 -6.60 -13.12 -1.92
C VAL A 104 -7.56 -13.18 -3.12
N LEU A 105 -7.11 -12.86 -4.34
CA LEU A 105 -7.92 -13.00 -5.56
C LEU A 105 -7.92 -14.43 -6.11
N ASP A 106 -6.84 -15.17 -5.88
CA ASP A 106 -6.68 -16.56 -6.32
C ASP A 106 -7.30 -17.58 -5.34
N CYS A 107 -7.77 -17.14 -4.17
CA CYS A 107 -8.48 -17.94 -3.15
C CYS A 107 -9.99 -17.96 -3.38
#